data_AF-X1E8B3-F1
#
_entry.id   AF-X1E8B3-F1
#
_cell.length_a   1.000
_cell.length_b   1.000
_cell.length_c   1.000
_cell.angle_alpha   90.00
_cell.angle_beta   90.00
_cell.angle_gamma   90.00
#
_symmetry.space_group_name_H-M   'P 1'
#
loop_
_entity.id
_entity.type
_entity.pdbx_description
1 polymer ?
#
loop_
_entity_poly.entity_id
_entity_poly.type
_entity_poly.pdbx_seq_one_letter_code
_entity_poly.pdbx_strand_id
1 'polypeptide(L)'
;MLLSRFDLTISQAKRWFDTKKRNRATPYVISDSEILENPYVMVEADLGEPDDSPISMGSIDRGLMPESIISASHPVPQPSYIGSPNDARRVRAGIVSVLQYTADQGDSLLSQEETLEKLEQLPLARELTVGEDWIDANQDILAGVVETLNVIPDPEEGKTIAALQLREYKDREDYLRKVMIARAKKTIPSLGVDWKDLLIQAIEEVGGEVEK
;
A
#
# COMPACT_ATOMS: atom_id res chain seq x y z
N MET A 1 -9.21 -1.36 27.72
CA MET A 1 -8.23 -1.96 26.78
C MET A 1 -8.76 -1.69 25.38
N LEU A 2 -7.97 -1.11 24.46
CA LEU A 2 -8.46 -0.68 23.14
C LEU A 2 -8.73 -1.87 22.20
N LEU A 3 -7.81 -2.84 22.13
CA LEU A 3 -7.89 -3.98 21.21
C LEU A 3 -9.18 -4.82 21.39
N SER A 4 -9.71 -4.91 22.60
CA SER A 4 -10.95 -5.65 22.89
C SER A 4 -12.21 -5.00 22.29
N ARG A 5 -12.11 -3.80 21.71
CA ARG A 5 -13.21 -3.15 20.99
C ARG A 5 -13.33 -3.62 19.54
N PHE A 6 -12.26 -4.18 18.98
CA PHE A 6 -12.18 -4.53 17.57
C PHE A 6 -12.61 -5.97 17.33
N ASP A 7 -13.12 -6.22 16.13
CA ASP A 7 -13.53 -7.55 15.67
C ASP A 7 -12.32 -8.31 15.14
N LEU A 8 -11.41 -8.66 16.06
CA LEU A 8 -10.16 -9.35 15.80
C LEU A 8 -10.30 -10.85 16.06
N THR A 9 -9.61 -11.66 15.25
CA THR A 9 -9.40 -13.07 15.57
C THR A 9 -8.55 -13.20 16.84
N ILE A 10 -8.61 -14.37 17.49
CA ILE A 10 -7.76 -14.66 18.65
C ILE A 10 -6.27 -14.54 18.27
N SER A 11 -5.91 -14.91 17.05
CA SER A 11 -4.54 -14.81 16.52
C SER A 11 -4.13 -13.35 16.34
N GLN A 12 -4.94 -12.54 15.65
CA GLN A 12 -4.74 -11.09 15.51
C GLN A 12 -4.57 -10.40 16.87
N ALA A 13 -5.48 -10.66 17.82
CA ALA A 13 -5.42 -10.05 19.15
C ALA A 13 -4.14 -10.42 19.91
N LYS A 14 -3.72 -11.69 19.87
CA LYS A 14 -2.45 -12.13 20.48
C LYS A 14 -1.22 -11.54 19.80
N ARG A 15 -1.26 -11.42 18.46
CA ARG A 15 -0.18 -10.88 17.64
C ARG A 15 0.04 -9.40 17.95
N TRP A 16 -1.04 -8.63 18.04
CA TRP A 16 -0.97 -7.19 18.29
C TRP A 16 -0.80 -6.80 19.76
N PHE A 17 -1.21 -7.65 20.70
CA PHE A 17 -0.98 -7.42 22.14
C PHE A 17 0.47 -7.68 22.57
N ASP A 18 1.14 -8.69 21.99
CA ASP A 18 2.53 -9.00 22.31
C ASP A 18 3.49 -8.23 21.40
N THR A 19 4.26 -7.29 21.96
CA THR A 19 5.20 -6.45 21.21
C THR A 19 6.19 -7.25 20.36
N LYS A 20 6.68 -8.40 20.84
CA LYS A 20 7.63 -9.24 20.09
C LYS A 20 6.95 -9.96 18.93
N LYS A 21 5.67 -10.32 19.07
CA LYS A 21 4.90 -10.90 17.97
C LYS A 21 4.56 -9.83 16.94
N ARG A 22 4.07 -8.68 17.40
CA ARG A 22 3.75 -7.52 16.56
C ARG A 22 4.93 -7.12 15.68
N ASN A 23 6.10 -6.88 16.28
CA ASN A 23 7.29 -6.46 15.53
C ASN A 23 7.81 -7.48 14.49
N ARG A 24 7.37 -8.75 14.56
CA ARG A 24 7.70 -9.77 13.55
C ARG A 24 6.67 -9.86 12.42
N ALA A 25 5.48 -9.32 12.65
CA ALA A 25 4.35 -9.36 11.75
C ALA A 25 4.05 -8.00 11.10
N THR A 26 4.91 -7.01 11.32
CA THR A 26 4.82 -5.68 10.75
C THR A 26 6.13 -5.32 10.05
N PRO A 27 6.10 -4.53 8.96
CA PRO A 27 7.30 -4.13 8.23
C PRO A 27 8.22 -3.20 9.05
N TYR A 28 7.68 -2.53 10.07
CA TYR A 28 8.40 -1.65 10.99
C TYR A 28 7.87 -1.79 12.42
N VAL A 29 8.63 -1.28 13.40
CA VAL A 29 8.24 -1.33 14.82
C VAL A 29 7.13 -0.33 15.08
N ILE A 30 6.05 -0.78 15.73
CA ILE A 30 4.91 0.04 16.11
C ILE A 30 4.74 0.00 17.63
N SER A 31 4.73 1.17 18.25
CA SER A 31 4.53 1.36 19.68
C SER A 31 3.06 1.30 20.08
N ASP A 32 2.79 1.05 21.38
CA ASP A 32 1.42 1.08 21.88
C ASP A 32 0.80 2.48 21.81
N SER A 33 1.62 3.54 21.96
CA SER A 33 1.17 4.93 21.77
C SER A 33 0.70 5.20 20.35
N GLU A 34 1.44 4.73 19.33
CA GLU A 34 1.03 4.86 17.93
C GLU A 34 -0.30 4.16 17.65
N ILE A 35 -0.53 2.97 18.24
CA ILE A 35 -1.79 2.25 18.12
C ILE A 35 -2.94 3.00 18.80
N LEU A 36 -2.68 3.61 19.96
CA LEU A 36 -3.70 4.41 20.66
C LEU A 36 -4.05 5.68 19.87
N GLU A 37 -3.05 6.36 19.32
CA GLU A 37 -3.22 7.59 18.54
C GLU A 37 -3.86 7.34 17.18
N ASN A 38 -3.50 6.25 16.51
CA ASN A 38 -4.09 5.82 15.26
C ASN A 38 -4.27 4.29 15.25
N PRO A 39 -5.46 3.77 15.61
CA PRO A 39 -5.71 2.34 15.57
C PRO A 39 -5.65 1.75 14.16
N TYR A 40 -5.80 2.56 13.10
CA TYR A 40 -5.75 2.08 11.73
C TYR A 40 -4.33 1.69 11.27
N VAL A 41 -3.27 2.02 12.02
CA VAL A 41 -1.92 1.46 11.75
C VAL A 41 -1.91 -0.06 11.75
N MET A 42 -2.89 -0.70 12.41
CA MET A 42 -3.08 -2.15 12.36
C MET A 42 -3.45 -2.66 10.98
N VAL A 43 -4.27 -1.90 10.25
CA VAL A 43 -4.62 -2.22 8.86
C VAL A 43 -3.43 -1.95 7.95
N GLU A 44 -2.74 -0.84 8.19
CA GLU A 44 -1.63 -0.40 7.33
C GLU A 44 -0.41 -1.33 7.39
N ALA A 45 -0.19 -2.01 8.52
CA ALA A 45 1.07 -2.69 8.79
C ALA A 45 0.96 -4.19 9.07
N ASP A 46 -0.23 -4.75 9.34
CA ASP A 46 -0.36 -6.18 9.62
C ASP A 46 -0.11 -7.00 8.36
N LEU A 47 0.97 -7.79 8.36
CA LEU A 47 1.30 -8.68 7.24
C LEU A 47 0.48 -9.99 7.25
N GLY A 48 -0.34 -10.18 8.29
CA GLY A 48 -1.06 -11.44 8.52
C GLY A 48 -0.13 -12.58 8.92
N GLU A 49 -0.70 -13.78 8.98
CA GLU A 49 -0.01 -15.06 9.12
C GLU A 49 -0.58 -16.03 8.07
N PRO A 50 0.12 -17.15 7.74
CA PRO A 50 -0.35 -18.10 6.72
C PRO A 50 -1.79 -18.59 6.90
N ASP A 51 -2.26 -18.69 8.14
CA ASP A 51 -3.61 -19.17 8.50
C ASP A 51 -4.54 -18.05 9.00
N ASP A 52 -4.13 -16.78 8.92
CA ASP A 52 -4.87 -15.64 9.48
C ASP A 52 -4.58 -14.37 8.69
N SER A 53 -5.56 -13.93 7.89
CA SER A 53 -5.44 -12.75 7.04
C SER A 53 -5.06 -11.48 7.82
N PRO A 54 -4.44 -10.50 7.15
CA PRO A 54 -4.27 -9.15 7.67
C PRO A 54 -5.54 -8.56 8.29
N ILE A 55 -5.37 -7.72 9.31
CA ILE A 55 -6.49 -6.97 9.92
C ILE A 55 -7.15 -6.07 8.88
N SER A 56 -8.47 -6.24 8.72
CA SER A 56 -9.27 -5.44 7.80
C SER A 56 -9.69 -4.10 8.38
N MET A 57 -9.96 -3.12 7.51
CA MET A 57 -10.62 -1.86 7.87
C MET A 57 -11.92 -2.08 8.64
N GLY A 58 -12.74 -3.03 8.21
CA GLY A 58 -14.02 -3.36 8.84
C GLY A 58 -13.87 -3.81 10.30
N SER A 59 -12.80 -4.55 10.62
CA SER A 59 -12.50 -4.99 11.99
C SER A 59 -12.24 -3.81 12.94
N ILE A 60 -11.57 -2.76 12.44
CA ILE A 60 -11.28 -1.55 13.21
C ILE A 60 -12.50 -0.61 13.25
N ASP A 61 -13.17 -0.41 12.12
CA ASP A 61 -14.37 0.42 11.98
C ASP A 61 -15.46 0.03 12.98
N ARG A 62 -15.71 -1.28 13.16
CA ARG A 62 -16.73 -1.78 14.11
C ARG A 62 -16.44 -1.35 15.56
N GLY A 63 -15.17 -1.25 15.93
CA GLY A 63 -14.78 -0.84 17.28
C GLY A 63 -14.68 0.67 17.49
N LEU A 64 -14.37 1.42 16.43
CA LEU A 64 -14.25 2.89 16.48
C LEU A 64 -15.55 3.62 16.19
N MET A 65 -16.39 3.08 15.33
CA MET A 65 -17.66 3.65 14.89
C MET A 65 -18.85 2.71 15.12
N PRO A 66 -19.09 2.26 16.37
CA PRO A 66 -20.24 1.42 16.66
C PRO A 66 -21.55 2.19 16.44
N GLU A 67 -22.67 1.47 16.48
CA GLU A 67 -24.01 2.08 16.43
C GLU A 67 -24.20 3.14 17.53
N SER A 68 -25.05 4.13 17.27
CA SER A 68 -25.23 5.31 18.12
C SER A 68 -25.54 4.98 19.58
N ILE A 69 -26.34 3.94 19.84
CA ILE A 69 -26.69 3.46 21.19
C ILE A 69 -25.45 2.98 21.94
N ILE A 70 -24.60 2.20 21.28
CA ILE A 70 -23.35 1.67 21.85
C ILE A 70 -22.35 2.81 22.06
N SER A 71 -22.23 3.69 21.07
CA SER A 71 -21.33 4.86 21.12
C SER A 71 -21.66 5.79 22.29
N ALA A 72 -22.95 6.04 22.55
CA ALA A 72 -23.39 6.86 23.68
C ALA A 72 -23.09 6.22 25.05
N SER A 73 -23.26 4.90 25.16
CA SER A 73 -23.05 4.18 26.42
C SER A 73 -21.58 3.88 26.71
N HIS A 74 -20.79 3.66 25.66
CA HIS A 74 -19.38 3.23 25.73
C HIS A 74 -18.53 4.00 24.71
N PRO A 75 -18.35 5.32 24.88
CA PRO A 75 -17.61 6.14 23.93
C PRO A 75 -16.15 5.66 23.81
N VAL A 76 -15.60 5.79 22.62
CA VAL A 76 -14.17 5.57 22.39
C VAL A 76 -13.41 6.73 23.04
N PRO A 77 -12.47 6.48 23.96
CA PRO A 77 -11.71 7.55 24.59
C PRO A 77 -10.70 8.15 23.61
N GLN A 78 -10.32 9.40 23.85
CA GLN A 78 -9.14 9.99 23.23
C GLN A 78 -7.88 9.18 23.62
N PRO A 79 -6.87 9.07 22.75
CA PRO A 79 -6.76 9.70 21.42
C PRO A 79 -7.37 8.89 20.25
N SER A 80 -7.89 7.68 20.53
CA SER A 80 -8.38 6.75 19.49
C SER A 80 -9.73 7.16 18.89
N TYR A 81 -10.43 8.10 19.52
CA TYR A 81 -11.72 8.58 19.04
C TYR A 81 -11.60 9.18 17.62
N ILE A 82 -12.53 8.81 16.73
CA ILE A 82 -12.68 9.42 15.42
C ILE A 82 -14.02 10.16 15.38
N GLY A 83 -13.98 11.42 14.93
CA GLY A 83 -15.16 12.30 14.94
C GLY A 83 -16.01 12.21 13.68
N SER A 84 -15.48 11.61 12.61
CA SER A 84 -16.09 11.57 11.29
C SER A 84 -15.79 10.24 10.59
N PRO A 85 -16.71 9.71 9.77
CA PRO A 85 -16.40 8.63 8.83
C PRO A 85 -15.24 8.97 7.87
N ASN A 86 -14.99 10.25 7.60
CA ASN A 86 -13.88 10.69 6.76
C ASN A 86 -12.68 11.18 7.59
N ASP A 87 -12.50 10.65 8.81
CA ASP A 87 -11.28 10.89 9.60
C ASP A 87 -10.04 10.52 8.77
N ALA A 88 -9.06 11.42 8.75
CA ALA A 88 -7.93 11.28 7.84
C ALA A 88 -7.09 10.03 8.08
N ARG A 89 -7.06 9.53 9.33
CA ARG A 89 -6.42 8.24 9.67
C ARG A 89 -7.12 7.08 8.98
N ARG A 90 -8.45 7.12 8.91
CA ARG A 90 -9.28 6.11 8.23
C ARG A 90 -9.10 6.20 6.72
N VAL A 91 -9.08 7.41 6.16
CA VAL A 91 -8.84 7.62 4.72
C VAL A 91 -7.49 7.06 4.31
N ARG A 92 -6.42 7.37 5.05
CA ARG A 92 -5.08 6.83 4.81
C ARG A 92 -5.06 5.31 4.81
N ALA A 93 -5.68 4.68 5.80
CA ALA A 93 -5.73 3.23 5.88
C ALA A 93 -6.57 2.59 4.77
N GLY A 94 -7.62 3.27 4.30
CA GLY A 94 -8.36 2.88 3.11
C GLY A 94 -7.48 2.93 1.85
N ILE A 95 -6.72 4.02 1.65
CA ILE A 95 -5.76 4.15 0.55
C ILE A 95 -4.70 3.04 0.61
N VAL A 96 -4.15 2.78 1.79
CA VAL A 96 -3.18 1.68 1.99
C VAL A 96 -3.81 0.33 1.67
N SER A 97 -5.04 0.07 2.10
CA SER A 97 -5.76 -1.17 1.79
C SER A 97 -5.95 -1.37 0.28
N VAL A 98 -6.28 -0.30 -0.45
CA VAL A 98 -6.39 -0.33 -1.92
C VAL A 98 -5.04 -0.65 -2.55
N LEU A 99 -3.97 0.06 -2.15
CA LEU A 99 -2.64 -0.13 -2.72
C LEU A 99 -2.06 -1.51 -2.40
N GLN A 100 -2.29 -2.05 -1.19
CA GLN A 100 -1.90 -3.42 -0.81
C GLN A 100 -2.64 -4.45 -1.66
N TYR A 101 -3.96 -4.27 -1.84
CA TYR A 101 -4.74 -5.19 -2.67
C TYR A 101 -4.27 -5.19 -4.12
N THR A 102 -4.00 -4.03 -4.72
CA THR A 102 -3.51 -3.96 -6.11
C THR A 102 -2.07 -4.43 -6.24
N ALA A 103 -1.25 -4.22 -5.21
CA ALA A 103 0.08 -4.81 -5.11
C ALA A 103 0.06 -6.34 -5.16
N ASP A 104 -0.90 -6.97 -4.48
CA ASP A 104 -1.09 -8.42 -4.55
C ASP A 104 -1.54 -8.89 -5.94
N GLN A 105 -2.12 -8.00 -6.75
CA GLN A 105 -2.45 -8.25 -8.16
C GLN A 105 -1.30 -7.92 -9.14
N GLY A 106 -0.18 -7.39 -8.65
CA GLY A 106 1.02 -7.08 -9.43
C GLY A 106 1.27 -5.60 -9.69
N ASP A 107 0.34 -4.71 -9.34
CA ASP A 107 0.48 -3.27 -9.54
C ASP A 107 1.32 -2.64 -8.43
N SER A 108 2.46 -2.04 -8.78
CA SER A 108 3.32 -1.37 -7.79
C SER A 108 2.89 0.05 -7.41
N LEU A 109 1.96 0.64 -8.18
CA LEU A 109 1.42 1.99 -8.02
C LEU A 109 0.06 2.07 -8.71
N LEU A 110 -0.74 3.06 -8.36
CA LEU A 110 -2.01 3.39 -9.02
C LEU A 110 -2.10 4.89 -9.27
N SER A 111 -2.85 5.32 -10.28
CA SER A 111 -3.19 6.75 -10.39
C SER A 111 -4.02 7.19 -9.17
N GLN A 112 -3.96 8.49 -8.88
CA GLN A 112 -4.78 9.10 -7.83
C GLN A 112 -6.27 8.89 -8.08
N GLU A 113 -6.71 9.04 -9.33
CA GLU A 113 -8.10 8.81 -9.77
C GLU A 113 -8.54 7.37 -9.49
N GLU A 114 -7.79 6.37 -10.00
CA GLU A 114 -8.10 4.95 -9.77
C GLU A 114 -8.09 4.58 -8.28
N THR A 115 -7.20 5.21 -7.49
CA THR A 115 -7.13 4.96 -6.05
C THR A 115 -8.41 5.43 -5.36
N LEU A 116 -8.90 6.63 -5.71
CA LEU A 116 -10.15 7.18 -5.16
C LEU A 116 -11.37 6.37 -5.60
N GLU A 117 -11.44 5.96 -6.87
CA GLU A 117 -12.52 5.10 -7.35
C GLU A 117 -12.57 3.75 -6.60
N LYS A 118 -11.41 3.12 -6.38
CA LYS A 118 -11.32 1.87 -5.62
C LYS A 118 -11.60 2.07 -4.13
N LEU A 119 -11.27 3.23 -3.57
CA LEU A 119 -11.55 3.58 -2.19
C LEU A 119 -13.06 3.57 -1.91
N GLU A 120 -13.85 4.16 -2.82
CA GLU A 120 -15.32 4.18 -2.73
C GLU A 120 -15.95 2.79 -2.84
N GLN A 121 -15.26 1.86 -3.51
CA GLN A 121 -15.72 0.48 -3.71
C GLN A 121 -15.39 -0.46 -2.53
N LEU A 122 -14.66 0.03 -1.51
CA LEU A 122 -14.35 -0.81 -0.35
C LEU A 122 -15.64 -1.24 0.36
N PRO A 123 -15.78 -2.53 0.75
CA PRO A 123 -16.99 -3.08 1.36
C PRO A 123 -17.09 -2.68 2.85
N LEU A 124 -17.20 -1.39 3.13
CA LEU A 124 -17.24 -0.81 4.47
C LEU A 124 -18.68 -0.52 4.89
N ALA A 125 -18.97 -0.71 6.18
CA ALA A 125 -20.32 -0.44 6.73
C ALA A 125 -20.69 1.04 6.70
N ARG A 126 -19.69 1.94 6.73
CA ARG A 126 -19.86 3.37 6.49
C ARG A 126 -19.02 3.74 5.29
N GLU A 127 -19.61 4.48 4.37
CA GLU A 127 -18.93 4.96 3.17
C GLU A 127 -17.69 5.78 3.53
N LEU A 128 -16.71 5.76 2.64
CA LEU A 128 -15.45 6.50 2.75
C LEU A 128 -15.25 7.21 1.43
N THR A 129 -15.72 8.45 1.37
CA THR A 129 -15.75 9.25 0.14
C THR A 129 -15.03 10.55 0.40
N VAL A 130 -14.00 10.85 -0.41
CA VAL A 130 -13.19 12.06 -0.32
C VAL A 130 -13.01 12.66 -1.71
N GLY A 131 -12.86 13.99 -1.78
CA GLY A 131 -12.65 14.69 -3.04
C GLY A 131 -11.25 14.46 -3.63
N GLU A 132 -11.08 14.79 -4.91
CA GLU A 132 -9.80 14.67 -5.62
C GLU A 132 -8.67 15.46 -4.94
N ASP A 133 -9.00 16.63 -4.38
CA ASP A 133 -8.07 17.52 -3.68
C ASP A 133 -7.64 16.99 -2.30
N TRP A 134 -8.28 15.94 -1.79
CA TRP A 134 -8.02 15.43 -0.45
C TRP A 134 -6.58 14.93 -0.31
N ILE A 135 -6.05 14.22 -1.30
CA ILE A 135 -4.69 13.67 -1.27
C ILE A 135 -3.66 14.80 -1.18
N ASP A 136 -3.79 15.82 -2.03
CA ASP A 136 -2.89 16.98 -2.02
C ASP A 136 -2.97 17.78 -0.72
N ALA A 137 -4.17 17.90 -0.14
CA ALA A 137 -4.38 18.59 1.12
C ALA A 137 -3.89 17.81 2.36
N ASN A 138 -3.69 16.49 2.26
CA ASN A 138 -3.37 15.60 3.39
C ASN A 138 -2.03 14.87 3.23
N GLN A 139 -1.10 15.43 2.44
CA GLN A 139 0.24 14.86 2.22
C GLN A 139 0.98 14.56 3.53
N ASP A 140 0.87 15.43 4.55
CA ASP A 140 1.50 15.21 5.86
C ASP A 140 1.00 13.95 6.58
N ILE A 141 -0.26 13.57 6.36
CA ILE A 141 -0.86 12.38 6.97
C ILE A 141 -0.44 11.12 6.22
N LEU A 142 -0.34 11.21 4.89
CA LEU A 142 0.12 10.14 4.01
C LEU A 142 1.63 9.87 4.17
N ALA A 143 2.41 10.91 4.48
CA ALA A 143 3.86 10.88 4.55
C ALA A 143 4.38 9.71 5.41
N GLY A 144 5.40 9.02 4.88
CA GLY A 144 6.02 7.86 5.52
C GLY A 144 5.26 6.54 5.34
N VAL A 145 4.04 6.57 4.81
CA VAL A 145 3.24 5.36 4.54
C VAL A 145 2.87 5.25 3.06
N VAL A 146 2.43 6.36 2.46
CA VAL A 146 2.08 6.47 1.04
C VAL A 146 2.91 7.58 0.42
N GLU A 147 3.46 7.32 -0.76
CA GLU A 147 4.22 8.27 -1.56
C GLU A 147 3.39 8.71 -2.75
N THR A 148 3.37 10.01 -3.01
CA THR A 148 2.82 10.60 -4.24
C THR A 148 3.95 10.83 -5.23
N LEU A 149 3.74 10.37 -6.47
CA LEU A 149 4.71 10.48 -7.56
C LEU A 149 4.02 10.97 -8.84
N ASN A 150 4.80 11.62 -9.71
CA ASN A 150 4.35 11.99 -11.04
C ASN A 150 4.91 10.99 -12.06
N VAL A 151 4.02 10.28 -12.76
CA VAL A 151 4.37 9.29 -13.77
C VAL A 151 4.03 9.84 -15.15
N ILE A 152 4.85 9.52 -16.14
CA ILE A 152 4.55 9.78 -17.56
C ILE A 152 4.16 8.43 -18.17
N PRO A 153 2.87 8.14 -18.38
CA PRO A 153 2.43 6.85 -18.93
C PRO A 153 2.87 6.68 -20.39
N ASP A 154 2.80 7.77 -21.16
CA ASP A 154 3.25 7.82 -22.55
C ASP A 154 4.37 8.88 -22.72
N PRO A 155 5.61 8.45 -22.97
CA PRO A 155 6.74 9.35 -23.21
C PRO A 155 6.53 10.32 -24.39
N GLU A 156 5.71 9.97 -25.38
CA GLU A 156 5.45 10.80 -26.56
C GLU A 156 4.46 11.93 -26.25
N GLU A 157 3.48 11.69 -25.37
CA GLU A 157 2.54 12.73 -24.93
C GLU A 157 3.15 13.68 -23.90
N GLY A 158 4.08 13.19 -23.08
CA GLY A 158 4.77 13.97 -22.04
C GLY A 158 3.87 14.46 -20.90
N LYS A 159 2.60 14.02 -20.85
CA LYS A 159 1.65 14.37 -19.79
C LYS A 159 1.94 13.55 -18.54
N THR A 160 2.13 14.25 -17.42
CA THR A 160 2.30 13.61 -16.11
C THR A 160 0.95 13.34 -15.46
N ILE A 161 0.83 12.18 -14.82
CA ILE A 161 -0.30 11.79 -13.98
C ILE A 161 0.20 11.59 -12.55
N ALA A 162 -0.54 12.12 -11.57
CA ALA A 162 -0.28 11.87 -10.16
C ALA A 162 -0.67 10.43 -9.81
N ALA A 163 0.25 9.72 -9.18
CA ALA A 163 0.08 8.34 -8.77
C ALA A 163 0.50 8.17 -7.31
N LEU A 164 -0.04 7.13 -6.69
CA LEU A 164 0.21 6.74 -5.32
C LEU A 164 0.90 5.38 -5.28
N GLN A 165 1.81 5.23 -4.34
CA GLN A 165 2.57 4.02 -4.10
C GLN A 165 2.81 3.82 -2.61
N LEU A 166 2.87 2.57 -2.13
CA LEU A 166 3.29 2.29 -0.76
C LEU A 166 4.76 2.71 -0.55
N ARG A 167 5.06 3.37 0.57
CA ARG A 167 6.43 3.84 0.89
C ARG A 167 7.48 2.73 0.75
N GLU A 168 7.17 1.52 1.23
CA GLU A 168 8.10 0.41 1.13
C GLU A 168 8.41 -0.01 -0.31
N TYR A 169 7.46 0.19 -1.24
CA TYR A 169 7.65 -0.12 -2.65
C TYR A 169 8.50 0.95 -3.31
N LYS A 170 8.29 2.21 -2.93
CA LYS A 170 9.18 3.30 -3.35
C LYS A 170 10.62 3.06 -2.93
N ASP A 171 10.84 2.60 -1.69
CA ASP A 171 12.18 2.29 -1.19
C ASP A 171 12.85 1.14 -1.98
N ARG A 172 12.07 0.09 -2.29
CA ARG A 172 12.54 -1.03 -3.14
C ARG A 172 12.84 -0.57 -4.56
N GLU A 173 11.96 0.25 -5.14
CA GLU A 173 12.10 0.83 -6.48
C GLU A 173 13.36 1.70 -6.58
N ASP A 174 13.59 2.59 -5.61
CA ASP A 174 14.78 3.45 -5.57
C ASP A 174 16.07 2.64 -5.48
N TYR A 175 16.07 1.59 -4.65
CA TYR A 175 17.19 0.66 -4.57
C TYR A 175 17.43 -0.06 -5.89
N LEU A 176 16.39 -0.63 -6.50
CA LEU A 176 16.48 -1.33 -7.79
C LEU A 176 16.95 -0.40 -8.90
N ARG A 177 16.38 0.81 -9.00
CA ARG A 177 16.78 1.84 -9.98
C ARG A 177 18.28 2.13 -9.84
N LYS A 178 18.76 2.37 -8.62
CA LYS A 178 20.18 2.62 -8.35
C LYS A 178 21.06 1.47 -8.85
N VAL A 179 20.68 0.22 -8.54
CA VAL A 179 21.44 -0.97 -8.94
C VAL A 179 21.43 -1.14 -10.46
N MET A 180 20.28 -0.99 -11.11
CA MET A 180 20.14 -1.18 -12.56
C MET A 180 20.88 -0.11 -13.35
N ILE A 181 20.80 1.17 -12.94
CA ILE A 181 21.57 2.25 -13.55
C ILE A 181 23.08 1.99 -13.42
N ALA A 182 23.54 1.56 -12.23
CA ALA A 182 24.95 1.25 -12.02
C ALA A 182 25.42 0.09 -12.92
N ARG A 183 24.60 -0.93 -13.09
CA ARG A 183 24.89 -2.07 -13.98
C ARG A 183 24.88 -1.66 -15.46
N ALA A 184 23.89 -0.89 -15.90
CA ALA A 184 23.77 -0.41 -17.27
C ALA A 184 24.95 0.48 -17.69
N LYS A 185 25.50 1.27 -16.76
CA LYS A 185 26.68 2.11 -17.00
C LYS A 185 28.01 1.37 -16.96
N LYS A 186 28.04 0.13 -16.46
CA LYS A 186 29.28 -0.64 -16.37
C LYS A 186 29.74 -0.99 -17.78
N THR A 187 30.91 -0.49 -18.17
CA THR A 187 31.54 -0.90 -19.42
C THR A 187 31.95 -2.37 -19.31
N ILE A 188 31.41 -3.21 -20.18
CA ILE A 188 31.76 -4.62 -20.31
C ILE A 188 32.61 -4.75 -21.58
N PRO A 189 33.72 -5.52 -21.58
CA PRO A 189 34.47 -5.79 -22.79
C PRO A 189 33.53 -6.33 -23.87
N SER A 190 33.59 -5.72 -25.05
CA SER A 190 32.87 -6.26 -26.21
C SER A 190 33.42 -7.65 -26.52
N LEU A 191 32.53 -8.60 -26.80
CA LEU A 191 32.93 -9.90 -27.32
C LEU A 191 33.41 -9.80 -28.78
N GLY A 192 33.20 -8.65 -29.44
CA GLY A 192 33.50 -8.46 -30.86
C GLY A 192 32.59 -9.27 -31.78
N VAL A 193 31.43 -9.68 -31.28
CA VAL A 193 30.50 -10.59 -31.96
C VAL A 193 29.37 -9.79 -32.59
N ASP A 194 28.98 -10.16 -33.81
CA ASP A 194 27.78 -9.65 -34.45
C ASP A 194 26.56 -10.39 -33.91
N TRP A 195 25.88 -9.75 -32.95
CA TRP A 195 24.67 -10.31 -32.34
C TRP A 195 23.51 -10.42 -33.32
N LYS A 196 23.45 -9.56 -34.36
CA LYS A 196 22.38 -9.62 -35.35
C LYS A 196 22.54 -10.89 -36.18
N ASP A 197 23.74 -11.16 -36.67
CA ASP A 197 24.03 -12.37 -37.44
C ASP A 197 23.80 -13.64 -36.62
N LEU A 198 24.23 -13.67 -35.35
CA LEU A 198 23.99 -14.81 -34.47
C LEU A 198 22.50 -15.06 -34.19
N LEU A 199 21.72 -13.98 -34.00
CA LEU A 199 20.27 -14.11 -33.81
C LEU A 199 19.58 -14.62 -35.08
N ILE A 200 19.97 -14.11 -36.26
CA ILE A 200 19.45 -14.59 -37.55
C ILE A 200 19.77 -16.08 -37.71
N GLN A 201 21.04 -16.47 -37.52
CA GLN A 201 21.45 -17.86 -37.65
C GLN A 201 20.69 -18.78 -36.69
N ALA A 202 20.53 -18.37 -35.43
CA ALA A 202 19.80 -19.15 -34.44
C ALA A 202 18.31 -19.31 -34.81
N ILE A 203 17.67 -18.28 -35.37
CA ILE A 203 16.27 -18.34 -35.82
C ILE A 203 16.13 -19.25 -37.05
N GLU A 204 17.05 -19.16 -38.01
CA GLU A 204 17.07 -19.99 -39.21
C GLU A 204 17.33 -21.47 -38.88
N GLU A 205 18.18 -21.78 -37.91
CA GLU A 205 18.49 -23.16 -37.48
C GLU A 205 17.28 -23.91 -36.92
N VAL A 206 16.32 -23.20 -36.31
CA VAL A 206 15.03 -23.77 -35.88
C VAL A 206 13.90 -23.59 -36.91
N GLY A 207 14.23 -23.14 -38.13
CA GLY A 207 13.33 -23.05 -39.27
C GLY A 207 12.45 -21.80 -39.32
N GLY A 208 12.81 -20.74 -38.59
CA GLY A 208 12.17 -19.43 -38.70
C GLY A 208 12.75 -18.61 -39.87
N GLU A 209 11.91 -17.81 -40.53
CA GLU A 209 12.34 -16.85 -41.54
C GLU A 209 12.47 -15.45 -40.92
N VAL A 210 13.57 -14.75 -41.22
CA VAL A 210 13.79 -13.36 -40.80
C VAL A 210 13.76 -12.46 -42.03
N GLU A 211 12.89 -11.44 -42.03
CA GLU A 211 12.89 -10.43 -43.09
C GLU A 211 14.20 -9.64 -43.07
N LYS A 212 14.85 -9.55 -44.23
CA LYS A 212 16.16 -8.90 -44.40
C LYS A 212 16.09 -7.39 -44.40
#